data_AF-A0A1I4QE68-F1
#
_entry.id   AF-A0A1I4QE68-F1
#
_cell.length_a   1.000
_cell.length_b   1.000
_cell.length_c   1.000
_cell.angle_alpha   90.00
_cell.angle_beta   90.00
_cell.angle_gamma   90.00
#
_symmetry.space_group_name_H-M   'P 1'
#
loop_
_entity.id
_entity.type
_entity.pdbx_description
1 polymer ?
#
loop_
_entity_poly.entity_id
_entity_poly.type
_entity_poly.pdbx_seq_one_letter_code
_entity_poly.pdbx_strand_id
1 'polypeptide(L)'
;MELAYALIIGTLTASGIYLVLRARTFPVVVGLTLLSYGVNLFLFATGRLATGGQPIIGSTEQYADPLPQALVLTAIVIGFAMTAFVVVLALRNQADNEDDHVDGRKREIHTDIEEKEESGR
;
A
#
# COMPACT_ATOMS: atom_id res chain seq x y z
N MET A 1 -6.10 15.69 -20.00
CA MET A 1 -5.12 15.05 -19.09
C MET A 1 -5.82 14.31 -17.97
N GLU A 2 -7.05 14.70 -17.60
CA GLU A 2 -7.79 14.10 -16.49
C GLU A 2 -8.08 12.61 -16.72
N LEU A 3 -8.38 12.18 -17.96
CA LEU A 3 -8.65 10.78 -18.26
C LEU A 3 -7.45 9.86 -17.95
N ALA A 4 -6.24 10.29 -18.30
CA ALA A 4 -5.03 9.54 -18.00
C ALA A 4 -4.80 9.43 -16.49
N TYR A 5 -5.00 10.52 -15.75
CA TYR A 5 -4.93 10.52 -14.28
C TYR A 5 -5.97 9.58 -13.66
N ALA A 6 -7.22 9.63 -14.12
CA ALA A 6 -8.29 8.77 -13.63
C ALA A 6 -7.97 7.28 -13.86
N LEU A 7 -7.44 6.93 -15.03
CA LEU A 7 -7.02 5.55 -15.33
C LEU A 7 -5.84 5.09 -14.48
N ILE A 8 -4.84 5.95 -14.24
CA ILE A 8 -3.69 5.64 -13.39
C ILE A 8 -4.13 5.44 -11.94
N ILE A 9 -4.92 6.37 -11.40
CA ILE A 9 -5.45 6.27 -10.02
C ILE A 9 -6.28 5.00 -9.89
N GLY A 10 -7.21 4.75 -10.82
CA GLY A 10 -8.04 3.54 -10.81
C GLY A 10 -7.21 2.25 -10.85
N THR A 11 -6.18 2.20 -11.69
CA THR A 11 -5.30 1.02 -11.82
C THR A 11 -4.47 0.80 -10.56
N LEU A 12 -3.91 1.86 -9.97
CA LEU A 12 -3.14 1.78 -8.71
C LEU A 12 -4.02 1.33 -7.56
N THR A 13 -5.21 1.91 -7.42
CA THR A 13 -6.16 1.55 -6.37
C THR A 13 -6.66 0.11 -6.53
N ALA A 14 -7.04 -0.30 -7.75
CA ALA A 14 -7.48 -1.67 -8.01
C ALA A 14 -6.37 -2.70 -7.74
N SER A 15 -5.15 -2.43 -8.21
CA SER A 15 -3.99 -3.30 -7.98
C SER A 15 -3.64 -3.37 -6.49
N GLY A 16 -3.70 -2.24 -5.80
CA GLY A 16 -3.42 -2.16 -4.37
C GLY A 16 -4.44 -2.94 -3.53
N ILE A 17 -5.74 -2.78 -3.81
CA ILE A 17 -6.80 -3.58 -3.17
C ILE A 17 -6.59 -5.07 -3.44
N TYR A 18 -6.34 -5.45 -4.69
CA TYR A 18 -6.11 -6.84 -5.06
C TYR A 18 -4.94 -7.48 -4.29
N LEU A 19 -3.82 -6.77 -4.16
CA LEU A 19 -2.65 -7.28 -3.45
C LEU A 19 -2.86 -7.37 -1.93
N VAL A 20 -3.60 -6.43 -1.34
CA VAL A 20 -3.97 -6.48 0.09
C VAL A 20 -4.81 -7.72 0.41
N LEU A 21 -5.62 -8.20 -0.53
CA LEU A 21 -6.44 -9.40 -0.36
C LEU A 21 -5.69 -10.73 -0.50
N ARG A 22 -4.39 -10.72 -0.84
CA ARG A 22 -3.62 -11.94 -1.15
C ARG A 22 -3.17 -12.74 0.08
N ALA A 23 -3.51 -12.30 1.30
CA ALA A 23 -3.23 -12.96 2.58
C ALA A 23 -1.75 -13.32 2.84
N ARG A 24 -0.82 -12.67 2.15
CA ARG A 24 0.64 -12.85 2.27
C ARG A 24 1.25 -11.50 2.61
N THR A 25 2.22 -11.48 3.52
CA THR A 25 2.72 -10.23 4.10
C THR A 25 3.42 -9.36 3.04
N PHE A 26 4.20 -9.94 2.14
CA PHE A 26 4.89 -9.19 1.08
C PHE A 26 3.91 -8.54 0.08
N PRO A 27 2.95 -9.28 -0.53
CA PRO A 27 1.89 -8.68 -1.34
C PRO A 27 1.11 -7.59 -0.62
N VAL A 28 0.79 -7.75 0.67
CA VAL A 28 0.09 -6.72 1.45
C VAL A 28 0.92 -5.44 1.52
N VAL A 29 2.23 -5.52 1.80
CA VAL A 29 3.13 -4.36 1.81
C VAL A 29 3.11 -3.65 0.45
N VAL A 30 3.25 -4.39 -0.65
CA VAL A 30 3.22 -3.81 -2.01
C VAL A 30 1.83 -3.23 -2.34
N GLY A 31 0.75 -3.87 -1.88
CA GLY A 31 -0.60 -3.37 -2.08
C GLY A 31 -0.85 -2.05 -1.36
N LEU A 32 -0.39 -1.93 -0.12
CA LEU A 32 -0.47 -0.70 0.67
C LEU A 32 0.35 0.44 0.07
N THR A 33 1.53 0.17 -0.50
CA THR A 33 2.33 1.20 -1.17
C THR A 33 1.67 1.69 -2.46
N LEU A 34 1.11 0.79 -3.28
CA LEU A 34 0.36 1.17 -4.47
C LEU A 34 -0.89 2.01 -4.12
N LEU A 35 -1.61 1.64 -3.07
CA LEU A 35 -2.74 2.44 -2.57
C LEU A 35 -2.31 3.84 -2.14
N SER A 36 -1.20 3.93 -1.40
CA SER A 36 -0.64 5.22 -0.98
C SER A 36 -0.29 6.12 -2.18
N TYR A 37 0.34 5.56 -3.22
CA TYR A 37 0.61 6.32 -4.45
C TYR A 37 -0.67 6.74 -5.18
N GLY A 38 -1.68 5.87 -5.25
CA GLY A 38 -2.99 6.21 -5.82
C GLY A 38 -3.66 7.37 -5.09
N VAL A 39 -3.66 7.35 -3.75
CA VAL A 39 -4.20 8.43 -2.90
C VAL A 39 -3.41 9.73 -3.07
N ASN A 40 -2.07 9.66 -3.15
CA ASN A 40 -1.24 10.84 -3.38
C ASN A 40 -1.55 11.51 -4.72
N LEU A 41 -1.71 10.72 -5.80
CA LEU A 41 -2.10 11.25 -7.11
C LEU A 41 -3.54 11.80 -7.10
N PHE A 42 -4.45 11.16 -6.37
CA PHE A 42 -5.81 11.65 -6.19
C PHE A 42 -5.84 13.01 -5.48
N LEU A 43 -5.11 13.15 -4.37
CA LEU A 43 -4.98 14.42 -3.66
C LEU A 43 -4.37 15.49 -4.55
N PHE A 44 -3.31 15.17 -5.30
CA PHE A 44 -2.70 16.10 -6.24
C PHE A 44 -3.70 16.59 -7.31
N ALA A 45 -4.54 15.69 -7.84
CA ALA A 45 -5.55 16.03 -8.85
C ALA A 45 -6.62 17.01 -8.36
N THR A 46 -6.88 17.10 -7.04
CA THR A 46 -7.83 18.06 -6.46
C THR A 46 -7.39 19.52 -6.63
N GLY A 47 -6.09 19.77 -6.78
CA GLY A 47 -5.50 21.11 -6.94
C GLY A 47 -5.64 21.75 -8.32
N ARG A 48 -6.40 21.12 -9.21
CA ARG A 48 -6.51 21.44 -10.63
C ARG A 48 -5.21 21.15 -11.39
N LEU A 49 -5.32 20.42 -12.49
CA LEU A 49 -4.19 19.99 -13.33
C LEU A 49 -3.71 21.11 -14.27
N ALA A 50 -3.50 22.32 -13.72
CA ALA A 50 -3.04 23.48 -14.48
C ALA A 50 -1.52 23.42 -14.67
N THR A 51 -1.06 23.52 -15.92
CA THR A 51 0.36 23.56 -16.27
C THR A 51 0.87 24.99 -16.29
N GLY A 52 2.06 25.25 -15.73
CA GLY A 52 2.73 26.55 -15.81
C GLY A 52 2.61 27.44 -14.58
N GLY A 53 1.94 26.97 -13.52
CA GLY A 53 1.87 27.67 -12.25
C GLY A 53 2.75 27.04 -11.19
N GLN A 54 3.92 27.61 -10.91
CA GLN A 54 4.72 27.20 -9.76
C GLN A 54 4.27 28.02 -8.55
N PRO A 55 4.01 27.42 -7.37
CA PRO A 55 3.66 28.17 -6.15
C PRO A 55 4.89 28.83 -5.51
N ILE A 56 5.67 29.55 -6.32
CA ILE A 56 6.82 30.34 -5.87
C ILE A 56 6.54 31.80 -6.24
N ILE A 57 6.41 32.64 -5.22
CA ILE A 57 6.18 34.08 -5.36
C ILE A 57 7.22 34.68 -6.31
N GLY A 58 6.76 35.38 -7.35
CA GLY A 58 7.61 36.06 -8.32
C GLY A 58 8.12 35.19 -9.49
N SER A 59 7.69 33.92 -9.60
CA SER A 59 8.09 33.03 -10.70
C SER A 59 7.18 33.07 -11.92
N THR A 60 5.90 33.42 -11.75
CA THR A 60 4.87 33.37 -12.81
C THR A 60 3.68 34.27 -12.47
N GLU A 61 2.89 34.68 -13.47
CA GLU A 61 1.65 35.45 -13.27
C GLU A 61 0.50 34.57 -12.74
N GLN A 62 0.55 33.25 -12.98
CA GLN A 62 -0.45 32.30 -12.51
C GLN A 62 0.17 31.31 -11.52
N TYR A 63 -0.26 31.36 -10.26
CA TYR A 63 0.19 30.41 -9.24
C TYR A 63 -0.67 29.15 -9.23
N ALA A 64 -0.06 27.97 -9.05
CA ALA A 64 -0.81 26.77 -8.69
C ALA A 64 -1.19 26.78 -7.21
N ASP A 65 -2.23 26.02 -6.85
CA ASP A 65 -2.64 25.85 -5.46
C ASP A 65 -1.53 25.13 -4.66
N PRO A 66 -0.95 25.77 -3.63
CA PRO A 66 0.08 25.14 -2.80
C PRO A 66 -0.50 24.11 -1.82
N LEU A 67 -1.81 24.13 -1.53
CA LEU A 67 -2.40 23.28 -0.48
C LEU A 67 -2.27 21.78 -0.82
N PRO A 68 -2.64 21.30 -2.02
CA PRO A 68 -2.51 19.88 -2.34
C PRO A 68 -1.06 19.40 -2.39
N GLN A 69 -0.12 20.29 -2.73
CA GLN A 69 1.31 19.96 -2.74
C GLN A 69 1.84 19.74 -1.33
N ALA A 70 1.47 20.61 -0.39
CA ALA A 70 1.83 20.45 1.02
C ALA A 70 1.21 19.17 1.61
N LEU A 71 -0.08 18.91 1.34
CA LEU A 71 -0.77 17.70 1.80
C LEU A 71 -0.13 16.42 1.27
N VAL A 72 0.25 16.39 -0.01
CA VAL A 72 0.92 15.24 -0.62
C VAL A 72 2.31 15.03 -0.01
N LEU A 73 3.09 16.09 0.25
CA LEU A 73 4.39 15.95 0.92
C LEU A 73 4.25 15.33 2.31
N THR A 74 3.25 15.76 3.09
CA THR A 74 2.95 15.15 4.39
C THR A 74 2.52 13.69 4.25
N ALA A 75 1.65 13.38 3.29
CA ALA A 75 1.20 12.01 3.03
C ALA A 75 2.35 11.09 2.61
N ILE A 76 3.32 11.57 1.84
CA ILE A 76 4.52 10.81 1.45
C ILE A 76 5.34 10.42 2.69
N VAL A 77 5.57 11.35 3.62
CA VAL A 77 6.36 11.07 4.83
C VAL A 77 5.65 10.08 5.75
N ILE A 78 4.33 10.24 5.95
CA ILE A 78 3.52 9.29 6.72
C ILE A 78 3.54 7.91 6.05
N GLY A 79 3.33 7.86 4.73
CA GLY A 79 3.36 6.63 3.94
C GLY A 79 4.70 5.91 4.04
N PHE A 80 5.81 6.65 3.99
CA PHE A 80 7.16 6.10 4.17
C PHE A 80 7.33 5.49 5.56
N ALA A 81 7.00 6.24 6.62
CA ALA A 81 7.14 5.76 8.00
C ALA A 81 6.28 4.51 8.27
N MET A 82 5.02 4.52 7.81
CA MET A 82 4.10 3.38 7.94
C MET A 82 4.58 2.17 7.13
N THR A 83 5.09 2.37 5.92
CA THR A 83 5.63 1.27 5.09
C THR A 83 6.86 0.64 5.76
N ALA A 84 7.79 1.46 6.25
CA ALA A 84 8.96 0.97 6.97
C ALA A 84 8.55 0.14 8.20
N PHE A 85 7.57 0.63 8.96
CA PHE A 85 7.02 -0.08 10.11
C PHE A 85 6.42 -1.45 9.72
N VAL A 86 5.56 -1.51 8.70
CA VAL A 86 4.97 -2.78 8.25
C VAL A 86 6.02 -3.74 7.70
N VAL A 87 7.05 -3.25 7.00
CA VAL A 87 8.17 -4.08 6.52
C VAL A 87 8.93 -4.70 7.70
N VAL A 88 9.23 -3.92 8.74
CA VAL A 88 9.90 -4.43 9.95
C VAL A 88 9.03 -5.48 10.64
N LEU A 89 7.72 -5.25 10.75
CA LEU A 89 6.78 -6.24 11.29
C LEU A 89 6.74 -7.52 10.43
N ALA A 90 6.77 -7.39 9.10
CA ALA A 90 6.79 -8.53 8.19
C ALA A 90 8.04 -9.39 8.37
N LEU A 91 9.21 -8.75 8.46
CA LEU A 91 10.48 -9.43 8.71
C LEU A 91 10.48 -10.10 10.10
N ARG A 92 9.90 -9.44 11.10
CA ARG A 92 9.77 -10.01 12.44
C ARG A 92 8.84 -11.23 12.46
N ASN A 93 7.68 -11.16 11.81
CA ASN A 93 6.76 -12.29 11.67
C ASN A 93 7.44 -13.48 10.98
N GLN A 94 8.18 -13.20 9.90
CA GLN A 94 8.93 -14.23 9.17
C GLN A 94 10.01 -14.89 10.03
N ALA A 95 10.68 -14.13 10.91
CA ALA A 95 11.69 -14.65 11.83
C ALA A 95 11.09 -15.46 12.98
N ASP A 96 9.91 -15.06 13.48
CA ASP A 96 9.27 -15.70 14.63
C ASP A 96 8.44 -16.96 14.23
N ASN A 97 7.80 -16.95 13.06
CA ASN A 97 6.85 -17.99 12.64
C ASN A 97 7.32 -18.84 11.44
N GLU A 98 8.43 -18.48 10.80
CA GLU A 98 8.91 -19.12 9.56
C GLU A 98 7.88 -19.15 8.41
N ASP A 99 6.83 -18.33 8.51
CA ASP A 99 5.74 -18.21 7.54
C ASP A 99 5.46 -16.73 7.23
N ASP A 100 5.03 -16.45 6.00
CA ASP A 100 4.66 -15.11 5.52
C ASP A 100 3.14 -14.90 5.46
N HIS A 101 2.35 -15.87 5.91
CA HIS A 101 0.90 -15.77 5.98
C HIS A 101 0.44 -14.75 7.03
N VAL A 102 -0.50 -13.89 6.65
CA VAL A 102 -0.91 -12.75 7.50
C VAL A 102 -1.67 -13.14 8.77
N ASP A 103 -2.28 -14.33 8.80
CA ASP A 103 -3.04 -14.78 9.98
C ASP A 103 -2.15 -15.23 11.15
N GLY A 104 -0.84 -15.38 10.94
CA GLY A 104 0.10 -15.81 11.98
C GLY A 104 -0.19 -17.20 12.56
N ARG A 105 -1.05 -17.99 11.92
CA ARG A 105 -1.37 -19.35 12.36
C ARG A 105 -0.23 -20.28 11.96
N LYS A 106 0.44 -20.88 12.95
CA LYS A 106 1.30 -22.04 12.71
C LYS A 106 0.46 -23.08 11.96
N ARG A 107 0.97 -23.57 10.84
CA ARG A 107 0.32 -24.64 10.10
C ARG A 107 0.26 -25.86 11.03
N GLU A 108 -0.88 -26.07 11.67
CA GLU A 108 -1.17 -27.33 12.36
C GLU A 108 -1.13 -28.39 11.27
N ILE A 109 -0.01 -29.09 11.20
CA ILE A 109 0.08 -30.34 10.46
C ILE A 109 -0.87 -31.25 11.21
N HIS A 110 -2.07 -31.41 10.66
CA HIS A 110 -3.07 -32.34 11.13
C HIS A 110 -2.43 -33.74 11.02
N THR A 111 -1.89 -34.25 12.12
CA THR A 111 -1.40 -35.63 12.28
C THR A 111 -2.58 -36.59 12.35
N ASP A 112 -3.54 -36.43 11.43
CA ASP A 112 -4.79 -37.18 11.36
C ASP A 112 -4.63 -38.57 10.74
N ILE A 113 -3.38 -38.97 10.47
CA ILE A 113 -3.08 -40.26 9.87
C ILE A 113 -2.77 -41.32 10.94
N GLU A 114 -2.32 -40.95 12.14
CA GLU A 114 -1.92 -41.94 13.17
C GLU A 114 -3.09 -42.46 14.03
N GLU A 115 -4.11 -41.66 14.34
CA GLU A 115 -5.23 -42.14 15.20
C GLU A 115 -6.16 -43.15 14.50
N LYS A 116 -6.17 -43.20 13.15
CA LYS A 116 -6.96 -44.20 12.41
C LYS A 116 -6.30 -45.58 12.33
N GLU A 117 -4.99 -45.70 12.58
CA GLU A 117 -4.31 -47.00 12.58
C GLU A 117 -4.36 -47.69 13.95
N GLU A 118 -4.38 -46.96 15.07
CA GLU A 118 -4.52 -47.55 16.41
C GLU A 118 -5.96 -47.94 16.76
N SER A 119 -6.97 -47.22 16.28
CA SER A 119 -8.39 -47.62 16.47
C SER A 119 -8.81 -48.81 15.59
N GLY A 120 -7.95 -49.24 14.66
CA GLY A 120 -8.17 -50.37 13.75
C GLY A 120 -7.44 -51.66 14.14
N ARG A 121 -6.81 -51.72 15.32
CA ARG A 121 -6.13 -52.91 15.87
C ARG A 121 -6.78 -53.43 17.14
#